data_AF-A0A9E6ZPW3-F1
#
_entry.id   AF-A0A9E6ZPW3-F1
#
_cell.length_a   1.000
_cell.length_b   1.000
_cell.length_c   1.000
_cell.angle_alpha   90.00
_cell.angle_beta   90.00
_cell.angle_gamma   90.00
#
_symmetry.space_group_name_H-M   'P 1'
#
loop_
_entity.id
_entity.type
_entity.pdbx_description
1 polymer ?
#
loop_
_entity_poly.entity_id
_entity_poly.type
_entity_poly.pdbx_seq_one_letter_code
_entity_poly.pdbx_strand_id
1 'polypeptide(L)' 'MKDNRSLHDIIESLPNEFIEKIKSETDISVLTKMKKRLRNKDKIAVVEARIQNLNHLVA' A
#
# COMPACT_ATOMS: atom_id res chain seq x y z
N MET A 1 -6.67 3.35 -20.27
CA MET A 1 -6.83 1.93 -19.92
C MET A 1 -6.85 1.83 -18.40
N LYS A 2 -7.92 1.29 -17.80
CA LYS A 2 -7.92 0.91 -16.38
C LYS A 2 -7.17 -0.41 -16.29
N ASP A 3 -5.97 -0.40 -15.72
CA ASP A 3 -5.26 -1.62 -15.37
C ASP A 3 -6.13 -2.38 -14.35
N ASN A 4 -6.82 -3.44 -14.78
CA ASN A 4 -7.61 -4.32 -13.92
C ASN A 4 -6.74 -5.38 -13.24
N ARG A 5 -5.49 -5.04 -12.89
CA ARG A 5 -4.62 -5.94 -12.14
C ARG A 5 -5.15 -6.08 -10.71
N SER A 6 -5.23 -7.31 -10.21
CA SER A 6 -5.68 -7.53 -8.84
C SER A 6 -4.65 -6.98 -7.87
N LEU A 7 -5.08 -6.63 -6.65
CA LEU A 7 -4.15 -6.20 -5.61
C LEU A 7 -3.14 -7.30 -5.27
N HIS A 8 -3.53 -8.57 -5.42
CA HIS A 8 -2.66 -9.71 -5.21
C HIS A 8 -1.51 -9.73 -6.22
N ASP A 9 -1.80 -9.61 -7.52
CA ASP A 9 -0.78 -9.58 -8.59
C ASP A 9 0.17 -8.38 -8.41
N ILE A 10 -0.38 -7.24 -7.99
CA ILE A 10 0.41 -6.05 -7.68
C ILE A 10 1.39 -6.33 -6.55
N ILE A 11 0.93 -6.94 -5.44
CA ILE A 11 1.78 -7.26 -4.29
C ILE A 11 2.91 -8.21 -4.70
N GLU A 12 2.61 -9.25 -5.49
CA GLU A 12 3.62 -10.21 -5.95
C GLU A 12 4.66 -9.59 -6.88
N SER A 13 4.29 -8.56 -7.63
CA SER A 13 5.21 -7.86 -8.55
C SER A 13 6.13 -6.84 -7.89
N LEU A 14 5.88 -6.47 -6.63
CA LEU A 14 6.63 -5.45 -5.92
C LEU A 14 7.77 -6.04 -5.09
N PRO A 15 8.84 -5.27 -4.80
CA PRO A 15 9.95 -5.75 -3.98
C PRO A 15 9.48 -6.21 -2.59
N ASN A 16 9.92 -7.38 -2.14
CA ASN A 16 9.56 -7.95 -0.83
C ASN A 16 9.85 -6.99 0.33
N GLU A 17 10.99 -6.29 0.30
CA GLU A 17 11.35 -5.30 1.32
C GLU A 17 10.29 -4.19 1.44
N PHE A 18 9.74 -3.74 0.31
CA PHE A 18 8.68 -2.74 0.31
C PHE A 18 7.40 -3.31 0.93
N ILE A 19 7.01 -4.52 0.54
CA ILE A 19 5.79 -5.16 1.05
C ILE A 19 5.86 -5.39 2.55
N GLU A 20 6.98 -5.93 3.05
CA GLU A 20 7.16 -6.18 4.48
C GLU A 20 7.15 -4.87 5.28
N LYS A 21 7.77 -3.81 4.76
CA LYS A 21 7.71 -2.48 5.37
C LYS A 21 6.28 -1.94 5.47
N ILE A 22 5.47 -2.09 4.42
CA ILE A 22 4.07 -1.63 4.45
C ILE A 22 3.23 -2.48 5.40
N LYS A 23 3.44 -3.80 5.44
CA LYS A 23 2.75 -4.70 6.39
C LYS A 23 3.07 -4.38 7.84
N SER A 24 4.34 -4.10 8.16
CA SER A 24 4.77 -3.83 9.53
C SER A 24 4.34 -2.45 10.04
N GLU A 25 4.07 -1.50 9.13
CA GLU A 25 3.66 -0.16 9.50
C GLU A 25 2.19 -0.13 9.97
N THR A 26 1.96 0.53 11.10
CA THR A 26 0.64 0.69 11.75
C THR A 26 0.25 2.15 11.90
N ASP A 27 1.18 3.10 11.76
CA ASP A 27 0.87 4.52 11.79
C ASP A 27 0.37 5.01 10.42
N ILE A 28 -0.92 5.34 10.36
CA ILE A 28 -1.58 5.89 9.18
C ILE A 28 -0.91 7.18 8.71
N SER A 29 -0.39 8.00 9.61
CA SER A 29 0.32 9.25 9.28
C SER A 29 1.61 8.96 8.52
N VAL A 30 2.36 7.93 8.92
CA VAL A 30 3.58 7.50 8.24
C VAL A 30 3.25 6.96 6.85
N LEU A 31 2.26 6.08 6.74
CA LEU A 31 1.79 5.56 5.45
C LEU A 31 1.33 6.68 4.51
N THR A 32 0.59 7.66 5.04
CA THR A 32 0.12 8.82 4.27
C THR A 32 1.27 9.69 3.77
N LYS A 33 2.30 9.93 4.60
CA LYS A 33 3.52 10.64 4.18
C LYS A 33 4.30 9.85 3.13
N MET A 34 4.36 8.52 3.26
CA MET A 34 5.02 7.64 2.29
C MET A 34 4.32 7.68 0.93
N LYS A 35 2.99 7.55 0.91
CA LYS A 35 2.15 7.68 -0.28
C LYS A 35 2.47 8.94 -1.08
N LYS A 36 2.57 10.10 -0.42
CA LYS A 36 2.86 11.40 -1.07
C LYS A 36 4.22 11.46 -1.78
N ARG A 37 5.18 10.60 -1.40
CA ARG A 37 6.53 10.55 -1.98
C ARG A 37 6.66 9.53 -3.11
N LEU A 38 5.67 8.65 -3.27
CA LEU A 38 5.67 7.61 -4.30
C LEU A 38 5.16 8.17 -5.64
N ARG A 39 5.80 7.73 -6.73
CA ARG A 39 5.34 8.00 -8.11
C ARG A 39 4.76 6.76 -8.79
N ASN A 40 5.13 5.57 -8.31
CA ASN A 40 4.64 4.30 -8.83
C ASN A 40 3.22 4.04 -8.31
N LYS A 41 2.26 3.87 -9.24
CA LYS A 41 0.84 3.67 -8.92
C LYS A 41 0.57 2.37 -8.16
N ASP A 42 1.31 1.30 -8.45
CA ASP A 42 1.18 0.00 -7.79
C ASP A 42 1.61 0.10 -6.32
N LYS A 43 2.74 0.78 -6.06
CA LYS A 43 3.18 1.07 -4.68
C LYS A 43 2.17 1.93 -3.93
N ILE A 44 1.56 2.90 -4.60
CA ILE A 44 0.51 3.75 -4.01
C ILE A 44 -0.71 2.91 -3.64
N ALA A 45 -1.19 2.04 -4.54
CA ALA A 45 -2.34 1.18 -4.31
C ALA A 45 -2.16 0.26 -3.09
N VAL A 46 -0.97 -0.32 -2.92
CA VAL A 46 -0.66 -1.17 -1.75
C VAL A 46 -0.68 -0.36 -0.45
N VAL A 47 -0.15 0.86 -0.45
CA VAL A 47 -0.19 1.74 0.72
C VAL A 47 -1.63 2.17 1.05
N GLU A 48 -2.44 2.48 0.04
CA GLU A 48 -3.85 2.83 0.22
C GLU A 48 -4.65 1.66 0.81
N ALA A 49 -4.45 0.45 0.28
CA ALA A 49 -5.09 -0.75 0.81
C ALA A 49 -4.70 -0.99 2.28
N ARG A 50 -3.43 -0.77 2.65
CA ARG A 50 -2.99 -0.88 4.04
C ARG A 50 -3.65 0.16 4.94
N ILE A 51 -3.73 1.42 4.51
CA ILE A 51 -4.42 2.49 5.25
C ILE A 51 -5.90 2.14 5.44
N GLN A 52 -6.57 1.66 4.39
CA GLN A 52 -7.97 1.22 4.47
C GLN A 52 -8.13 0.10 5.50
N ASN A 53 -7.30 -0.95 5.44
CA ASN A 53 -7.33 -2.04 6.41
C ASN A 53 -7.14 -1.55 7.84
N LEU A 54 -6.20 -0.63 8.10
CA LEU A 54 -5.98 -0.08 9.44
C LEU A 54 -7.18 0.74 9.93
N ASN A 55 -7.78 1.57 9.08
CA ASN A 55 -8.99 2.32 9.43
C ASN A 55 -10.17 1.38 9.76
N HIS A 56 -10.32 0.26 9.04
CA HIS A 56 -11.39 -0.71 9.29
C HIS A 56 -11.20 -1.50 10.60
N LEU A 57 -9.96 -1.61 11.12
CA LEU A 57 -9.66 -2.29 12.38
C LEU A 57 -9.88 -1.39 13.61
N VAL A 58 -9.90 -0.08 13.42
CA VAL A 58 -10.10 0.93 14.48
C VAL A 58 -11.57 1.36 14.57
N ALA A 59 -12.33 1.20 13.48
CA ALA A 59 -13.77 1.44 13.41
C ALA A 59 -14.59 0.28 13.99
#